data_AF-A0A516SLX9-F1
#
_entry.id   AF-A0A516SLX9-F1
#
_cell.length_a   1.000
_cell.length_b   1.000
_cell.length_c   1.000
_cell.angle_alpha   90.00
_cell.angle_beta   90.00
_cell.angle_gamma   90.00
#
_symmetry.space_group_name_H-M   'P 1'
#
loop_
_entity.id
_entity.type
_entity.pdbx_description
1 polymer ?
#
loop_
_entity_poly.entity_id
_entity_poly.type
_entity_poly.pdbx_seq_one_letter_code
_entity_poly.pdbx_strand_id
1 'polypeptide(L)'
;MIGSPLIRTDGQYRHKVDTSCSQEAKQAAMQARPKEAPLSLWEFVQKVAPEKDWPKLEGRSEADLLDAIKVYIARREGCDESGEQELAACGNAWRTLLADDHASDGDIKSLAKRCAGAMAVVLLTYSPWEIVEAVYEALRIPFLHVGMRGVTTESLGHRLRDEKTWRRHFRKAHAQAVEHRLTDAGRVMRGREPVVSGLSRAKGRERWRRSREAIEAAQIVSACGETLDLATAVDASVSNPRNRLAELVIRGRGMEAAAQEAGDAAVFLTITNPSRYHPSRSRFLKTDQGRKYYSEPNPNWMEGGKPTPREGNAALLKVFASCAAWSRTVSGRSMDCAWLSLTPTARRTGICWCSAPATLGSVCHRVRNTGLRRGCRRAGGHDQRTR
;
A
#
# COMPACT_ATOMS: atom_id res chain seq x y z
N MET A 1 27.75 -4.91 -16.75
CA MET A 1 27.33 -3.50 -16.94
C MET A 1 25.99 -3.51 -17.68
N ILE A 2 24.88 -3.40 -16.95
CA ILE A 2 23.54 -3.43 -17.54
C ILE A 2 23.22 -2.00 -17.98
N GLY A 3 23.18 -1.77 -19.29
CA GLY A 3 22.92 -0.47 -19.89
C GLY A 3 21.57 0.13 -19.44
N SER A 4 21.58 1.45 -19.26
CA SER A 4 20.39 2.24 -18.92
C SER A 4 19.21 1.96 -19.86
N PRO A 5 17.97 1.82 -19.34
CA PRO A 5 16.81 1.52 -20.18
C PRO A 5 16.50 2.67 -21.13
N LEU A 6 16.37 2.36 -22.42
CA LEU A 6 16.01 3.26 -23.51
C LEU A 6 14.48 3.52 -23.48
N ILE A 7 14.07 4.77 -23.64
CA ILE A 7 12.66 5.16 -23.79
C ILE A 7 12.36 5.25 -25.29
N ARG A 8 11.22 4.68 -25.72
CA ARG A 8 10.80 4.67 -27.11
C ARG A 8 9.80 5.81 -27.37
N THR A 9 10.25 6.85 -28.05
CA THR A 9 9.41 7.86 -28.68
C THR A 9 9.75 7.86 -30.18
N ASP A 10 8.74 7.70 -31.03
CA ASP A 10 8.82 7.86 -32.50
C ASP A 10 9.79 6.94 -33.26
N GLY A 11 9.92 5.69 -32.82
CA GLY A 11 10.65 4.66 -33.59
C GLY A 11 12.18 4.77 -33.54
N GLN A 12 12.74 5.74 -32.82
CA GLN A 12 14.17 5.86 -32.56
C GLN A 12 14.50 5.54 -31.09
N TYR A 13 15.58 4.80 -30.86
CA TYR A 13 16.13 4.59 -29.53
C TYR A 13 16.94 5.82 -29.14
N ARG A 14 16.47 6.62 -28.17
CA ARG A 14 17.27 7.72 -27.59
C ARG A 14 17.79 7.29 -26.21
N HIS A 15 19.05 7.64 -25.95
CA HIS A 15 19.64 7.53 -24.61
C HIS A 15 18.79 8.32 -23.59
N LYS A 16 18.73 7.85 -22.34
CA LYS A 16 18.13 8.63 -21.24
C LYS A 16 18.67 10.06 -21.30
N VAL A 17 17.78 11.05 -21.20
CA VAL A 17 18.14 12.44 -20.94
C VAL A 17 19.18 12.45 -19.83
N ASP A 18 20.30 13.12 -20.06
CA ASP A 18 21.40 13.14 -19.09
C ASP A 18 20.91 13.74 -17.77
N THR A 19 20.78 12.89 -16.76
CA THR A 19 20.34 13.28 -15.41
C THR A 19 21.50 13.66 -14.50
N SER A 20 22.73 13.80 -15.04
CA SER A 20 23.93 14.23 -14.31
C SER A 20 23.69 15.52 -13.52
N CYS A 21 23.05 16.51 -14.15
CA CYS A 21 22.59 17.75 -13.50
C CYS A 21 21.68 17.50 -12.28
N SER A 22 20.93 16.39 -12.26
CA SER A 22 19.96 16.12 -11.18
C SER A 22 20.56 15.48 -9.92
N GLN A 23 21.69 14.76 -10.01
CA GLN A 23 22.27 14.13 -8.82
C GLN A 23 23.07 15.15 -8.01
N GLU A 24 23.93 15.91 -8.68
CA GLU A 24 24.71 17.00 -8.05
C GLU A 24 23.78 18.10 -7.52
N ALA A 25 22.73 18.50 -8.27
CA ALA A 25 21.76 19.47 -7.77
C ALA A 25 20.93 18.94 -6.58
N LYS A 26 20.59 17.64 -6.54
CA LYS A 26 19.92 17.04 -5.37
C LYS A 26 20.84 16.97 -4.16
N GLN A 27 22.12 16.66 -4.37
CA GLN A 27 23.11 16.53 -3.32
C GLN A 27 23.48 17.91 -2.77
N ALA A 28 23.64 18.91 -3.64
CA ALA A 28 23.79 20.32 -3.30
C ALA A 28 22.54 20.87 -2.59
N ALA A 29 21.32 20.57 -3.05
CA ALA A 29 20.09 21.00 -2.37
C ALA A 29 19.87 20.31 -1.01
N MET A 30 20.34 19.07 -0.84
CA MET A 30 20.29 18.36 0.44
C MET A 30 21.35 18.87 1.42
N GLN A 31 22.54 19.24 0.94
CA GLN A 31 23.61 19.85 1.72
C GLN A 31 23.37 21.33 2.02
N ALA A 32 22.66 22.05 1.15
CA ALA A 32 22.33 23.47 1.28
C ALA A 32 21.09 23.72 2.13
N ARG A 33 20.38 22.69 2.64
CA ARG A 33 19.40 22.92 3.71
C ARG A 33 20.17 23.37 4.94
N PRO A 34 20.00 24.63 5.41
CA PRO A 34 20.58 25.02 6.67
C PRO A 34 20.02 24.07 7.74
N LYS A 35 20.92 23.38 8.45
CA LYS A 35 20.57 22.83 9.76
C LYS A 35 20.41 24.04 10.66
N GLU A 36 19.22 24.65 10.64
CA GLU A 36 18.88 25.71 11.58
C GLU A 36 19.21 25.21 12.99
N ALA A 37 19.96 25.99 13.74
CA ALA A 37 20.21 25.67 15.15
C ALA A 37 18.85 25.52 15.85
N PRO A 38 18.70 24.55 16.77
CA PRO A 38 17.45 24.40 17.50
C PRO A 38 17.10 25.73 18.17
N LEU A 39 15.87 26.21 17.95
CA LEU A 39 15.36 27.44 18.56
C LEU A 39 15.54 27.36 20.08
N SER A 40 15.91 28.48 20.69
CA SER A 40 15.73 28.63 22.13
C SER A 40 14.26 28.45 22.50
N LEU A 41 13.99 28.04 23.75
CA LEU A 41 12.61 27.88 24.22
C LEU A 41 11.79 29.17 24.05
N TRP A 42 12.41 30.33 24.25
CA TRP A 42 11.74 31.62 24.09
C TRP A 42 11.40 31.93 22.63
N GLU A 43 12.32 31.68 21.68
CA GLU A 43 12.01 31.81 20.24
C GLU A 43 10.90 30.85 19.80
N PHE A 44 10.80 29.68 20.44
CA PHE A 44 9.69 28.76 20.23
C PHE A 44 8.36 29.32 20.79
N VAL A 45 8.36 29.89 22.01
CA VAL A 45 7.18 30.58 22.59
C VAL A 45 6.66 31.64 21.63
N GLN A 46 7.54 32.49 21.09
CA GLN A 46 7.18 33.58 20.19
C GLN A 46 6.54 33.10 18.88
N LYS A 47 6.88 31.89 18.41
CA LYS A 47 6.25 31.27 17.22
C LYS A 47 4.87 30.66 17.48
N VAL A 48 4.53 30.41 18.74
CA VAL A 48 3.35 29.62 19.11
C VAL A 48 2.29 30.46 19.82
N ALA A 49 2.70 31.34 20.74
CA ALA A 49 1.80 32.22 21.47
C ALA A 49 1.68 33.59 20.75
N PRO A 50 0.47 34.17 20.69
CA PRO A 50 0.28 35.50 20.11
C PRO A 50 1.00 36.56 20.96
N GLU A 51 1.51 37.60 20.31
CA GLU A 51 2.34 38.66 20.93
C GLU A 51 1.71 39.30 22.17
N LYS A 52 0.37 39.47 22.16
CA LYS A 52 -0.41 40.00 23.29
C LYS A 52 -0.26 39.20 24.60
N ASP A 53 0.13 37.92 24.52
CA ASP A 53 0.23 37.02 25.66
C ASP A 53 1.69 36.78 26.11
N TRP A 54 2.69 37.30 25.38
CA TRP A 54 4.11 37.19 25.75
C TRP A 54 4.42 37.74 27.15
N PRO A 55 3.87 38.91 27.58
CA PRO A 55 4.13 39.43 28.93
C PRO A 55 3.65 38.50 30.07
N LYS A 56 2.72 37.58 29.78
CA LYS A 56 2.22 36.60 30.77
C LYS A 56 3.09 35.35 30.87
N LEU A 57 3.95 35.14 29.87
CA LEU A 57 4.80 33.97 29.72
C LEU A 57 6.25 34.29 30.07
N GLU A 58 6.68 35.54 29.88
CA GLU A 58 8.03 36.01 30.18
C GLU A 58 8.39 35.83 31.67
N GLY A 59 9.63 35.41 31.95
CA GLY A 59 10.13 35.22 33.32
C GLY A 59 9.67 33.95 34.05
N ARG A 60 8.82 33.13 33.43
CA ARG A 60 8.45 31.80 33.95
C ARG A 60 9.62 30.81 33.88
N SER A 61 9.58 29.80 34.76
CA SER A 61 10.51 28.67 34.68
C SER A 61 10.31 27.90 33.37
N GLU A 62 11.35 27.16 32.94
CA GLU A 62 11.29 26.35 31.71
C GLU A 62 10.11 25.36 31.73
N ALA A 63 9.87 24.72 32.89
CA ALA A 63 8.77 23.77 33.08
C ALA A 63 7.39 24.46 32.99
N ASP A 64 7.23 25.63 33.62
CA ASP A 64 5.97 26.38 33.60
C ASP A 64 5.67 26.99 32.22
N LEU A 65 6.72 27.37 31.48
CA LEU A 65 6.61 27.80 30.08
C LEU A 65 6.12 26.65 29.21
N LEU A 66 6.76 25.48 29.31
CA LEU A 66 6.37 24.31 28.53
C LEU A 66 4.90 23.93 28.80
N ASP A 67 4.46 23.98 30.05
CA ASP A 67 3.06 23.68 30.38
C ASP A 67 2.08 24.74 29.88
N ALA A 68 2.42 26.03 30.02
CA ALA A 68 1.59 27.13 29.53
C ALA A 68 1.46 27.13 28.00
N ILE A 69 2.53 26.78 27.26
CA ILE A 69 2.55 26.72 25.79
C ILE A 69 1.62 25.63 25.25
N LYS A 70 1.44 24.51 25.98
CA LYS A 70 0.53 23.41 25.56
C LYS A 70 -0.87 23.91 25.23
N VAL A 71 -1.38 24.87 26.02
CA VAL A 71 -2.70 25.48 25.83
C VAL A 71 -2.77 26.27 24.50
N TYR A 72 -1.70 26.97 24.13
CA TYR A 72 -1.66 27.72 22.86
C TYR A 72 -1.53 26.79 21.65
N ILE A 73 -0.76 25.70 21.76
CA ILE A 73 -0.68 24.67 20.70
C ILE A 73 -2.05 24.01 20.52
N ALA A 74 -2.72 23.62 21.61
CA ALA A 74 -4.05 23.03 21.55
C ALA A 74 -5.07 23.96 20.87
N ARG A 75 -5.10 25.24 21.24
CA ARG A 75 -5.97 26.24 20.61
C ARG A 75 -5.66 26.46 19.12
N ARG A 76 -4.38 26.50 18.74
CA ARG A 76 -3.94 26.66 17.35
C ARG A 76 -4.38 25.50 16.46
N GLU A 77 -4.32 24.28 16.99
CA GLU A 77 -4.72 23.07 16.28
C GLU A 77 -6.24 22.83 16.33
N GLY A 78 -6.99 23.66 17.05
CA GLY A 78 -8.45 23.59 17.14
C GLY A 78 -8.96 22.49 18.09
N CYS A 79 -8.15 22.08 19.06
CA CYS A 79 -8.58 21.22 20.16
C CYS A 79 -9.10 22.10 21.31
N ASP A 80 -10.38 21.92 21.64
CA ASP A 80 -11.11 22.56 22.74
C ASP A 80 -10.91 21.86 24.09
N GLU A 81 -10.54 20.58 24.07
CA GLU A 81 -10.32 19.71 25.25
C GLU A 81 -8.89 19.15 25.33
N SER A 82 -8.57 18.43 26.43
CA SER A 82 -7.31 17.69 26.56
C SER A 82 -7.10 16.81 25.33
N GLY A 83 -5.89 16.83 24.74
CA GLY A 83 -5.60 16.10 23.49
C GLY A 83 -5.95 14.60 23.56
N GLU A 84 -5.92 14.01 24.75
CA GLU A 84 -6.34 12.62 24.99
C GLU A 84 -7.85 12.41 24.86
N GLN A 85 -8.65 13.35 25.38
CA GLN A 85 -10.11 13.32 25.28
C GLN A 85 -10.56 13.45 23.83
N GLU A 86 -9.96 14.39 23.09
CA GLU A 86 -10.26 14.55 21.66
C GLU A 86 -9.79 13.34 20.84
N LEU A 87 -8.68 12.71 21.20
CA LEU A 87 -8.24 11.47 20.56
C LEU A 87 -9.23 10.31 20.83
N ALA A 88 -9.78 10.20 22.04
CA ALA A 88 -10.82 9.23 22.37
C ALA A 88 -12.12 9.51 21.58
N ALA A 89 -12.53 10.78 21.48
CA ALA A 89 -13.67 11.21 20.67
C ALA A 89 -13.46 10.89 19.17
N CYS A 90 -12.25 11.12 18.65
CA CYS A 90 -11.84 10.70 17.32
C CYS A 90 -11.97 9.18 17.13
N GLY A 91 -11.62 8.38 18.13
CA GLY A 91 -11.82 6.92 18.08
C GLY A 91 -13.27 6.51 17.98
N ASN A 92 -14.16 7.17 18.71
CA ASN A 92 -15.61 6.95 18.59
C ASN A 92 -16.13 7.34 17.21
N ALA A 93 -15.76 8.54 16.73
CA ALA A 93 -16.13 9.02 15.40
C ALA A 93 -15.62 8.09 14.29
N TRP A 94 -14.41 7.57 14.44
CA TRP A 94 -13.85 6.59 13.52
C TRP A 94 -14.69 5.30 13.46
N ARG A 95 -15.14 4.77 14.60
CA ARG A 95 -15.98 3.55 14.63
C ARG A 95 -17.32 3.76 13.92
N THR A 96 -17.95 4.92 14.14
CA THR A 96 -19.18 5.30 13.42
C THR A 96 -18.93 5.39 11.91
N LEU A 97 -17.86 6.10 11.51
CA LEU A 97 -17.50 6.26 10.10
C LEU A 97 -17.14 4.91 9.46
N LEU A 98 -16.48 4.03 10.21
CA LEU A 98 -16.12 2.70 9.75
C LEU A 98 -17.35 1.84 9.46
N ALA A 99 -18.46 2.03 10.19
CA ALA A 99 -19.72 1.32 9.98
C ALA A 99 -20.53 1.86 8.79
N ASP A 100 -20.33 3.12 8.40
CA ASP A 100 -21.03 3.75 7.28
C ASP A 100 -20.37 3.42 5.93
N ASP A 101 -21.08 2.69 5.06
CA ASP A 101 -20.61 2.36 3.70
C ASP A 101 -20.50 3.59 2.79
N HIS A 102 -21.33 4.61 3.05
CA HIS A 102 -21.49 5.80 2.23
C HIS A 102 -20.68 7.01 2.72
N ALA A 103 -19.92 6.86 3.82
CA ALA A 103 -19.09 7.93 4.38
C ALA A 103 -18.32 8.68 3.28
N SER A 104 -18.40 10.00 3.34
CA SER A 104 -17.82 10.87 2.33
C SER A 104 -16.33 11.04 2.53
N ASP A 105 -15.64 11.48 1.48
CA ASP A 105 -14.23 11.84 1.57
C ASP A 105 -13.99 13.06 2.48
N GLY A 106 -15.03 13.91 2.64
CA GLY A 106 -15.04 15.06 3.55
C GLY A 106 -15.04 14.64 5.01
N ASP A 107 -15.84 13.64 5.37
CA ASP A 107 -15.90 13.10 6.74
C ASP A 107 -14.55 12.51 7.16
N ILE A 108 -13.93 11.75 6.26
CA ILE A 108 -12.58 11.20 6.48
C ILE A 108 -11.54 12.32 6.63
N LYS A 109 -11.65 13.40 5.84
CA LYS A 109 -10.74 14.55 5.93
C LYS A 109 -10.90 15.29 7.27
N SER A 110 -12.14 15.56 7.67
CA SER A 110 -12.45 16.22 8.94
C SER A 110 -11.91 15.43 10.13
N LEU A 111 -12.16 14.12 10.17
CA LEU A 111 -11.63 13.24 11.21
C LEU A 111 -10.10 13.19 11.21
N ALA A 112 -9.47 13.10 10.04
CA ALA A 112 -8.00 13.09 9.93
C ALA A 112 -7.36 14.36 10.48
N LYS A 113 -7.99 15.52 10.25
CA LYS A 113 -7.52 16.81 10.77
C LYS A 113 -7.60 16.84 12.30
N ARG A 114 -8.73 16.40 12.85
CA ARG A 114 -8.95 16.31 14.30
C ARG A 114 -7.93 15.39 14.98
N CYS A 115 -7.70 14.20 14.44
CA CYS A 115 -6.68 13.27 14.98
C CYS A 115 -5.27 13.87 14.93
N ALA A 116 -4.92 14.57 13.85
CA ALA A 116 -3.62 15.22 13.72
C ALA A 116 -3.42 16.33 14.76
N GLY A 117 -4.44 17.17 14.97
CA GLY A 117 -4.42 18.23 15.97
C GLY A 117 -4.35 17.68 17.40
N ALA A 118 -5.20 16.70 17.72
CA ALA A 118 -5.18 16.02 19.02
C ALA A 118 -3.79 15.45 19.32
N MET A 119 -3.20 14.77 18.34
CA MET A 119 -1.89 14.17 18.48
C MET A 119 -0.76 15.21 18.59
N ALA A 120 -0.90 16.38 17.98
CA ALA A 120 0.05 17.48 18.16
C ALA A 120 0.08 17.99 19.61
N VAL A 121 -1.06 17.95 20.31
CA VAL A 121 -1.15 18.29 21.74
C VAL A 121 -0.59 17.17 22.61
N VAL A 122 -0.98 15.91 22.35
CA VAL A 122 -0.57 14.81 23.22
C VAL A 122 0.93 14.56 23.17
N LEU A 123 1.56 14.74 22.01
CA LEU A 123 3.01 14.60 21.84
C LEU A 123 3.85 15.71 22.52
N LEU A 124 3.21 16.67 23.20
CA LEU A 124 3.89 17.62 24.09
C LEU A 124 4.17 17.02 25.48
N THR A 125 3.41 16.00 25.85
CA THR A 125 3.51 15.34 27.16
C THR A 125 4.14 13.96 27.03
N TYR A 126 3.86 13.26 25.93
CA TYR A 126 4.31 11.88 25.71
C TYR A 126 5.26 11.76 24.53
N SER A 127 6.23 10.86 24.66
CA SER A 127 7.07 10.48 23.52
C SER A 127 6.23 9.72 22.48
N PRO A 128 6.54 9.86 21.16
CA PRO A 128 5.82 9.12 20.13
C PRO A 128 5.75 7.61 20.38
N TRP A 129 6.79 6.99 20.94
CA TRP A 129 6.79 5.54 21.17
C TRP A 129 5.85 5.11 22.30
N GLU A 130 5.62 5.95 23.31
CA GLU A 130 4.78 5.65 24.48
C GLU A 130 3.29 5.62 24.10
N ILE A 131 2.88 6.51 23.19
CA ILE A 131 1.47 6.67 22.87
C ILE A 131 1.00 5.83 21.68
N VAL A 132 1.91 5.32 20.87
CA VAL A 132 1.56 4.62 19.64
C VAL A 132 0.69 3.39 19.92
N GLU A 133 0.99 2.60 20.96
CA GLU A 133 0.16 1.46 21.36
C GLU A 133 -1.25 1.88 21.80
N ALA A 134 -1.37 2.95 22.60
CA ALA A 134 -2.67 3.48 23.01
C ALA A 134 -3.50 3.99 21.82
N VAL A 135 -2.86 4.65 20.85
CA VAL A 135 -3.49 5.08 19.58
C VAL A 135 -3.95 3.89 18.76
N TYR A 136 -3.14 2.83 18.68
CA TYR A 136 -3.51 1.60 18.00
C TYR A 136 -4.73 0.95 18.62
N GLU A 137 -4.79 0.86 19.94
CA GLU A 137 -5.93 0.28 20.64
C GLU A 137 -7.19 1.14 20.49
N ALA A 138 -7.07 2.45 20.63
CA ALA A 138 -8.19 3.37 20.50
C ALA A 138 -8.81 3.34 19.10
N LEU A 139 -7.97 3.36 18.06
CA LEU A 139 -8.40 3.54 16.67
C LEU A 139 -8.51 2.23 15.88
N ARG A 140 -7.86 1.15 16.35
CA ARG A 140 -7.79 -0.17 15.70
C ARG A 140 -7.38 -0.13 14.23
N ILE A 141 -6.64 0.91 13.83
CA ILE A 141 -6.10 1.03 12.48
C ILE A 141 -4.65 0.57 12.54
N PRO A 142 -4.23 -0.31 11.61
CA PRO A 142 -2.81 -0.60 11.44
C PRO A 142 -2.11 0.66 10.91
N PHE A 143 -1.74 1.54 11.83
CA PHE A 143 -0.87 2.72 11.69
C PHE A 143 0.59 2.30 11.47
N LEU A 144 1.50 3.27 11.48
CA LEU A 144 2.94 3.05 11.49
C LEU A 144 3.45 2.74 12.90
N HIS A 145 4.09 1.59 13.10
CA HIS A 145 4.71 1.23 14.37
C HIS A 145 6.23 1.41 14.31
N VAL A 146 6.82 1.72 15.46
CA VAL A 146 8.27 1.66 15.67
C VAL A 146 8.74 0.23 15.34
N GLY A 147 9.89 0.10 14.68
CA GLY A 147 10.43 -1.19 14.23
C GLY A 147 10.15 -1.55 12.76
N MET A 148 9.32 -0.78 12.06
CA MET A 148 9.34 -0.83 10.59
C MET A 148 10.62 -0.21 10.04
N ARG A 149 11.19 -0.84 9.00
CA ARG A 149 12.41 -0.36 8.34
C ARG A 149 12.23 1.11 7.90
N GLY A 150 13.07 2.00 8.43
CA GLY A 150 13.06 3.43 8.12
C GLY A 150 12.06 4.28 8.91
N VAL A 151 11.56 3.80 10.06
CA VAL A 151 10.72 4.60 10.98
C VAL A 151 11.49 4.87 12.27
N THR A 152 11.94 6.11 12.45
CA THR A 152 12.50 6.63 13.71
C THR A 152 11.40 7.23 14.59
N THR A 153 11.64 7.40 15.89
CA THR A 153 10.72 8.07 16.84
C THR A 153 10.32 9.47 16.35
N GLU A 154 11.30 10.25 15.89
CA GLU A 154 11.07 11.58 15.32
C GLU A 154 10.17 11.52 14.08
N SER A 155 10.50 10.65 13.13
CA SER A 155 9.69 10.47 11.91
C SER A 155 8.25 10.03 12.23
N LEU A 156 8.08 9.25 13.30
CA LEU A 156 6.78 8.80 13.77
C LEU A 156 5.98 9.96 14.37
N GLY A 157 6.61 10.78 15.22
CA GLY A 157 5.99 12.00 15.76
C GLY A 157 5.56 12.98 14.67
N HIS A 158 6.34 13.16 13.60
CA HIS A 158 5.92 13.99 12.46
C HIS A 158 4.71 13.42 11.72
N ARG A 159 4.69 12.10 11.50
CA ARG A 159 3.58 11.43 10.80
C ARG A 159 2.30 11.38 11.62
N LEU A 160 2.43 11.29 12.93
CA LEU A 160 1.33 11.37 13.90
C LEU A 160 0.68 12.76 13.95
N ARG A 161 1.43 13.82 13.64
CA ARG A 161 0.91 15.20 13.55
C ARG A 161 0.45 15.58 12.14
N ASP A 162 0.60 14.70 11.15
CA ASP A 162 0.30 15.01 9.76
C ASP A 162 -1.09 14.48 9.36
N GLU A 163 -2.02 15.41 9.07
CA GLU A 163 -3.36 15.11 8.55
C GLU A 163 -3.30 14.18 7.32
N LYS A 164 -2.33 14.37 6.41
CA LYS A 164 -2.25 13.57 5.18
C LYS A 164 -1.98 12.10 5.49
N THR A 165 -1.15 11.84 6.49
CA THR A 165 -0.87 10.49 6.98
C THR A 165 -2.14 9.85 7.54
N TRP A 166 -2.86 10.52 8.44
CA TRP A 166 -4.13 10.04 8.98
C TRP A 166 -5.16 9.72 7.90
N ARG A 167 -5.39 10.69 7.01
CA ARG A 167 -6.33 10.60 5.88
C ARG A 167 -6.02 9.40 4.98
N ARG A 168 -4.74 9.12 4.70
CA ARG A 168 -4.31 7.96 3.92
C ARG A 168 -4.68 6.64 4.62
N HIS A 169 -4.46 6.55 5.93
CA HIS A 169 -4.76 5.35 6.70
C HIS A 169 -6.27 5.14 6.84
N PHE A 170 -7.04 6.17 7.20
CA PHE A 170 -8.50 6.12 7.29
C PHE A 170 -9.15 5.71 5.99
N ARG A 171 -8.77 6.33 4.86
CA ARG A 171 -9.29 5.94 3.53
C ARG A 171 -9.05 4.48 3.21
N LYS A 172 -7.85 3.99 3.51
CA LYS A 172 -7.48 2.61 3.23
C LYS A 172 -8.28 1.65 4.12
N ALA A 173 -8.35 1.91 5.41
CA ALA A 173 -9.07 1.07 6.37
C ALA A 173 -10.58 1.07 6.09
N HIS A 174 -11.16 2.24 5.82
CA HIS A 174 -12.58 2.38 5.47
C HIS A 174 -12.91 1.60 4.19
N ALA A 175 -12.16 1.83 3.11
CA ALA A 175 -12.38 1.12 1.85
C ALA A 175 -12.25 -0.40 2.00
N GLN A 176 -11.32 -0.88 2.83
CA GLN A 176 -11.16 -2.32 3.11
C GLN A 176 -12.34 -2.87 3.90
N ALA A 177 -12.83 -2.15 4.90
CA ALA A 177 -13.96 -2.57 5.72
C ALA A 177 -15.27 -2.59 4.94
N VAL A 178 -15.55 -1.54 4.15
CA VAL A 178 -16.71 -1.48 3.25
C VAL A 178 -16.71 -2.65 2.28
N GLU A 179 -15.58 -2.89 1.61
CA GLU A 179 -15.48 -3.99 0.65
C GLU A 179 -15.68 -5.35 1.32
N HIS A 180 -15.15 -5.52 2.54
CA HIS A 180 -15.31 -6.74 3.30
C HIS A 180 -16.77 -7.00 3.70
N ARG A 181 -17.48 -5.97 4.16
CA ARG A 181 -18.93 -6.06 4.47
C ARG A 181 -19.76 -6.40 3.23
N LEU A 182 -19.50 -5.73 2.11
CA LEU A 182 -20.23 -5.99 0.86
C LEU A 182 -19.92 -7.40 0.32
N THR A 183 -18.71 -7.89 0.53
CA THR A 183 -18.34 -9.27 0.24
C THR A 183 -19.11 -10.25 1.11
N ASP A 184 -19.20 -9.99 2.41
CA ASP A 184 -19.96 -10.81 3.37
C ASP A 184 -21.46 -10.83 3.06
N ALA A 185 -22.01 -9.67 2.66
CA ALA A 185 -23.39 -9.54 2.18
C ALA A 185 -23.64 -10.22 0.81
N GLY A 186 -22.64 -10.90 0.23
CA GLY A 186 -22.75 -11.59 -1.03
C GLY A 186 -22.93 -10.64 -2.23
N ARG A 187 -22.46 -9.40 -2.16
CA ARG A 187 -22.42 -8.52 -3.35
C ARG A 187 -21.30 -8.94 -4.29
N VAL A 188 -20.15 -9.30 -3.71
CA VAL A 188 -18.93 -9.66 -4.45
C VAL A 188 -18.92 -11.16 -4.78
N MET A 189 -19.58 -11.54 -5.88
CA MET A 189 -19.60 -12.90 -6.38
C MET A 189 -19.85 -12.97 -7.90
N ARG A 190 -19.53 -14.11 -8.52
CA ARG A 190 -19.86 -14.36 -9.92
C ARG A 190 -21.39 -14.29 -10.12
N GLY A 191 -21.82 -13.64 -11.19
CA GLY A 191 -23.24 -13.39 -11.47
C GLY A 191 -23.82 -12.16 -10.77
N ARG A 192 -23.04 -11.50 -9.90
CA ARG A 192 -23.31 -10.17 -9.35
C ARG A 192 -22.16 -9.24 -9.67
N GLU A 193 -21.32 -8.91 -8.69
CA GLU A 193 -20.14 -8.07 -8.83
C GLU A 193 -18.88 -8.96 -8.71
N PRO A 194 -18.27 -9.42 -9.81
CA PRO A 194 -17.40 -10.61 -9.75
C PRO A 194 -16.05 -10.43 -9.04
N VAL A 195 -15.59 -9.19 -8.86
CA VAL A 195 -14.22 -8.90 -8.40
C VAL A 195 -14.20 -7.91 -7.25
N VAL A 196 -14.98 -6.85 -7.36
CA VAL A 196 -15.03 -5.75 -6.40
C VAL A 196 -16.41 -5.12 -6.45
N SER A 197 -16.88 -4.62 -5.33
CA SER A 197 -18.21 -4.04 -5.22
C SER A 197 -18.42 -2.84 -6.14
N GLY A 198 -19.67 -2.60 -6.57
CA GLY A 198 -20.06 -1.46 -7.38
C GLY A 198 -19.72 -0.12 -6.74
N LEU A 199 -19.91 -0.03 -5.41
CA LEU A 199 -19.57 1.13 -4.60
C LEU A 199 -18.06 1.43 -4.63
N SER A 200 -17.22 0.42 -4.36
CA SER A 200 -15.76 0.54 -4.43
C SER A 200 -15.28 0.89 -5.84
N ARG A 201 -15.91 0.33 -6.87
CA ARG A 201 -15.62 0.66 -8.28
C ARG A 201 -15.95 2.12 -8.60
N ALA A 202 -17.11 2.62 -8.18
CA ALA A 202 -17.51 4.00 -8.39
C ALA A 202 -16.56 4.99 -7.69
N LYS A 203 -16.27 4.75 -6.39
CA LYS A 203 -15.27 5.52 -5.63
C LYS A 203 -13.89 5.46 -6.29
N GLY A 204 -13.50 4.31 -6.84
CA GLY A 204 -12.26 4.13 -7.59
C GLY A 204 -12.19 4.96 -8.87
N ARG A 205 -13.25 4.93 -9.70
CA ARG A 205 -13.33 5.73 -10.93
C ARG A 205 -13.23 7.22 -10.66
N GLU A 206 -13.93 7.71 -9.64
CA GLU A 206 -13.89 9.12 -9.26
C GLU A 206 -12.49 9.55 -8.81
N ARG A 207 -11.78 8.71 -8.05
CA ARG A 207 -10.39 8.97 -7.68
C ARG A 207 -9.46 9.01 -8.89
N TRP A 208 -9.64 8.12 -9.85
CA TRP A 208 -8.86 8.12 -11.09
C TRP A 208 -9.13 9.37 -11.93
N ARG A 209 -10.40 9.78 -12.06
CA ARG A 209 -10.78 11.02 -12.75
C ARG A 209 -10.08 12.23 -12.16
N ARG A 210 -10.24 12.47 -10.85
CA ARG A 210 -9.58 13.60 -10.14
C ARG A 210 -8.06 13.55 -10.24
N SER A 211 -7.48 12.36 -10.16
CA SER A 211 -6.03 12.20 -10.31
C SER A 211 -5.57 12.53 -11.72
N ARG A 212 -6.35 12.18 -12.75
CA ARG A 212 -6.01 12.48 -14.15
C ARG A 212 -6.11 13.98 -14.41
N GLU A 213 -7.17 14.63 -13.93
CA GLU A 213 -7.34 16.09 -14.03
C GLU A 213 -6.17 16.84 -13.39
N ALA A 214 -5.72 16.41 -12.20
CA ALA A 214 -4.56 17.00 -11.54
C ALA A 214 -3.24 16.76 -12.30
N ILE A 215 -3.13 15.63 -13.02
CA ILE A 215 -1.95 15.31 -13.85
C ILE A 215 -1.95 16.17 -15.12
N GLU A 216 -3.10 16.33 -15.77
CA GLU A 216 -3.26 17.12 -17.00
C GLU A 216 -3.11 18.63 -16.75
N ALA A 217 -3.43 19.09 -15.54
CA ALA A 217 -3.23 20.49 -15.14
C ALA A 217 -1.79 20.81 -14.68
N ALA A 218 -0.89 19.83 -14.62
CA ALA A 218 0.44 19.98 -14.05
C ALA A 218 1.55 19.91 -15.10
N GLN A 219 2.63 20.66 -14.85
CA GLN A 219 3.84 20.65 -15.66
C GLN A 219 5.07 20.33 -14.80
N ILE A 220 6.03 19.65 -15.39
CA ILE A 220 7.36 19.43 -14.83
C ILE A 220 8.25 20.56 -15.33
N VAL A 221 8.93 21.24 -14.42
CA VAL A 221 9.91 22.28 -14.75
C VAL A 221 11.29 21.79 -14.32
N SER A 222 12.25 21.80 -15.24
CA SER A 222 13.64 21.43 -14.96
C SER A 222 14.39 22.59 -14.27
N ALA A 223 15.57 22.32 -13.71
CA ALA A 223 16.39 23.35 -13.08
C ALA A 223 16.88 24.44 -14.07
N CYS A 224 16.94 24.13 -15.37
CA CYS A 224 17.26 25.08 -16.44
C CYS A 224 16.04 25.80 -17.03
N GLY A 225 14.83 25.58 -16.47
CA GLY A 225 13.60 26.26 -16.90
C GLY A 225 12.87 25.60 -18.07
N GLU A 226 13.30 24.42 -18.52
CA GLU A 226 12.56 23.65 -19.52
C GLU A 226 11.26 23.10 -18.94
N THR A 227 10.19 23.12 -19.73
CA THR A 227 8.87 22.65 -19.29
C THR A 227 8.43 21.42 -20.07
N LEU A 228 7.85 20.45 -19.37
CA LEU A 228 7.25 19.25 -19.94
C LEU A 228 5.90 19.01 -19.29
N ASP A 229 4.87 18.76 -20.10
CA ASP A 229 3.56 18.36 -19.58
C ASP A 229 3.66 17.06 -18.75
N LEU A 230 3.09 17.08 -17.54
CA LEU A 230 3.16 15.92 -16.64
C LEU A 230 2.37 14.74 -17.22
N ALA A 231 1.28 14.98 -17.95
CA ALA A 231 0.50 13.89 -18.55
C ALA A 231 1.33 13.13 -19.60
N THR A 232 2.06 13.84 -20.45
CA THR A 232 2.99 13.28 -21.42
C THR A 232 4.08 12.42 -20.76
N ALA A 233 4.69 12.92 -19.68
CA ALA A 233 5.70 12.17 -18.93
C ALA A 233 5.10 10.91 -18.27
N VAL A 234 3.91 11.02 -17.67
CA VAL A 234 3.19 9.89 -17.06
C VAL A 234 2.87 8.82 -18.09
N ASP A 235 2.35 9.21 -19.25
CA ASP A 235 1.90 8.31 -20.32
C ASP A 235 3.07 7.58 -21.00
N ALA A 236 4.25 8.20 -21.06
CA ALA A 236 5.49 7.58 -21.54
C ALA A 236 6.17 6.66 -20.50
N SER A 237 5.83 6.80 -19.21
CA SER A 237 6.47 6.06 -18.13
C SER A 237 5.79 4.72 -17.79
N VAL A 238 6.35 4.00 -16.82
CA VAL A 238 5.75 2.79 -16.19
C VAL A 238 4.51 3.09 -15.33
N SER A 239 4.17 4.38 -15.18
CA SER A 239 2.90 4.82 -14.60
C SER A 239 1.72 4.44 -15.50
N ASN A 240 1.94 4.40 -16.82
CA ASN A 240 0.97 3.89 -17.78
C ASN A 240 0.80 2.36 -17.62
N PRO A 241 -0.43 1.86 -17.37
CA PRO A 241 -0.67 0.43 -17.21
C PRO A 241 -0.25 -0.43 -18.40
N ARG A 242 -0.32 0.10 -19.63
CA ARG A 242 0.11 -0.62 -20.85
C ARG A 242 1.63 -0.78 -20.88
N ASN A 243 2.38 0.28 -20.61
CA ASN A 243 3.84 0.23 -20.56
C ASN A 243 4.31 -0.69 -19.42
N ARG A 244 3.68 -0.61 -18.26
CA ARG A 244 3.96 -1.51 -17.13
C ARG A 244 3.74 -2.97 -17.48
N LEU A 245 2.66 -3.30 -18.21
CA LEU A 245 2.39 -4.66 -18.67
C LEU A 245 3.45 -5.12 -19.69
N ALA A 246 3.78 -4.27 -20.66
CA ALA A 246 4.80 -4.59 -21.66
C ALA A 246 6.15 -4.87 -21.00
N GLU A 247 6.57 -4.01 -20.07
CA GLU A 247 7.78 -4.18 -19.28
C GLU A 247 7.76 -5.48 -18.48
N LEU A 248 6.62 -5.80 -17.84
CA LEU A 248 6.44 -7.03 -17.08
C LEU A 248 6.67 -8.28 -17.93
N VAL A 249 6.08 -8.30 -19.13
CA VAL A 249 6.20 -9.43 -20.08
C VAL A 249 7.62 -9.53 -20.62
N ILE A 250 8.25 -8.41 -20.98
CA ILE A 250 9.63 -8.37 -21.48
C ILE A 250 10.61 -8.85 -20.42
N ARG A 251 10.46 -8.36 -19.17
CA ARG A 251 11.25 -8.85 -18.03
C ARG A 251 11.07 -10.35 -17.85
N GLY A 252 9.82 -10.83 -17.92
CA GLY A 252 9.49 -12.25 -17.88
C GLY A 252 10.24 -13.10 -18.90
N ARG A 253 10.32 -12.61 -20.14
CA ARG A 253 11.01 -13.30 -21.24
C ARG A 253 12.54 -13.22 -21.16
N GLY A 254 13.08 -12.06 -20.80
CA GLY A 254 14.53 -11.90 -20.61
C GLY A 254 15.03 -12.78 -19.46
N MET A 255 14.21 -12.91 -18.43
CA MET A 255 14.38 -13.93 -17.42
C MET A 255 14.39 -15.33 -18.05
N GLU A 256 13.30 -15.78 -18.66
CA GLU A 256 13.24 -17.12 -19.26
C GLU A 256 14.49 -17.50 -20.08
N ALA A 257 14.98 -16.57 -20.92
CA ALA A 257 16.20 -16.74 -21.69
C ALA A 257 17.46 -16.96 -20.81
N ALA A 258 17.63 -16.15 -19.76
CA ALA A 258 18.77 -16.26 -18.85
C ALA A 258 18.83 -17.61 -18.11
N ALA A 259 17.68 -18.20 -17.73
CA ALA A 259 17.71 -19.54 -17.15
C ALA A 259 18.00 -20.63 -18.17
N GLN A 260 17.45 -20.51 -19.38
CA GLN A 260 17.76 -21.47 -20.45
C GLN A 260 19.26 -21.48 -20.74
N GLU A 261 19.91 -20.32 -20.76
CA GLU A 261 21.36 -20.20 -20.90
C GLU A 261 22.13 -20.82 -19.73
N ALA A 262 21.60 -20.71 -18.51
CA ALA A 262 22.17 -21.36 -17.32
C ALA A 262 21.89 -22.87 -17.21
N GLY A 263 21.18 -23.47 -18.19
CA GLY A 263 20.74 -24.86 -18.16
C GLY A 263 19.58 -25.14 -17.20
N ASP A 264 18.94 -24.09 -16.67
CA ASP A 264 17.82 -24.15 -15.75
C ASP A 264 16.47 -24.10 -16.50
N ALA A 265 15.42 -24.68 -15.92
CA ALA A 265 14.05 -24.58 -16.45
C ALA A 265 13.31 -23.36 -15.88
N ALA A 266 12.76 -22.53 -16.76
CA ALA A 266 11.87 -21.42 -16.38
C ALA A 266 10.41 -21.90 -16.24
N VAL A 267 9.77 -21.57 -15.11
CA VAL A 267 8.37 -21.96 -14.85
C VAL A 267 7.53 -20.80 -14.34
N PHE A 268 6.27 -20.79 -14.77
CA PHE A 268 5.30 -19.81 -14.35
C PHE A 268 4.32 -20.43 -13.35
N LEU A 269 4.38 -19.98 -12.09
CA LEU A 269 3.55 -20.51 -11.02
C LEU A 269 2.40 -19.55 -10.71
N THR A 270 1.18 -20.08 -10.75
CA THR A 270 -0.01 -19.39 -10.23
C THR A 270 -0.46 -20.09 -8.95
N ILE A 271 -0.26 -19.42 -7.81
CA ILE A 271 -0.66 -19.91 -6.51
C ILE A 271 -1.91 -19.14 -6.06
N THR A 272 -2.97 -19.89 -5.75
CA THR A 272 -4.25 -19.32 -5.30
C THR A 272 -4.51 -19.71 -3.86
N ASN A 273 -5.16 -18.83 -3.11
CA ASN A 273 -5.46 -19.11 -1.70
C ASN A 273 -6.28 -20.40 -1.50
N PRO A 274 -6.17 -21.07 -0.33
CA PRO A 274 -7.06 -22.17 0.04
C PRO A 274 -8.53 -21.75 0.03
N SER A 275 -9.45 -22.72 -0.08
CA SER A 275 -10.90 -22.48 -0.14
C SER A 275 -11.41 -21.52 0.94
N ARG A 276 -10.88 -21.62 2.18
CA ARG A 276 -11.30 -20.81 3.33
C ARG A 276 -11.13 -19.30 3.17
N TYR A 277 -10.41 -18.82 2.17
CA TYR A 277 -10.26 -17.38 1.87
C TYR A 277 -11.10 -16.91 0.68
N HIS A 278 -11.94 -17.79 0.11
CA HIS A 278 -12.84 -17.45 -0.99
C HIS A 278 -14.27 -17.33 -0.46
N PRO A 279 -14.87 -16.14 -0.48
CA PRO A 279 -16.21 -15.89 0.08
C PRO A 279 -17.33 -16.70 -0.59
N SER A 280 -17.19 -16.93 -1.89
CA SER A 280 -18.12 -17.72 -2.67
C SER A 280 -17.39 -18.81 -3.44
N ARG A 281 -18.11 -19.89 -3.76
CA ARG A 281 -17.65 -20.96 -4.63
C ARG A 281 -18.59 -21.08 -5.82
N SER A 282 -18.03 -21.27 -7.01
CA SER A 282 -18.84 -21.51 -8.20
C SER A 282 -19.23 -22.99 -8.30
N ARG A 283 -20.52 -23.21 -8.55
CA ARG A 283 -21.11 -24.50 -8.88
C ARG A 283 -21.66 -24.47 -10.30
N PHE A 284 -22.05 -25.63 -10.80
CA PHE A 284 -22.76 -25.73 -12.07
C PHE A 284 -23.86 -26.77 -11.96
N LEU A 285 -24.97 -26.48 -12.64
CA LEU A 285 -26.03 -27.42 -12.94
C LEU A 285 -25.84 -27.89 -14.37
N LYS A 286 -26.05 -29.19 -14.61
CA LYS A 286 -26.19 -29.71 -15.97
C LYS A 286 -27.62 -29.39 -16.44
N THR A 287 -27.74 -28.84 -17.63
CA THR A 287 -29.00 -28.54 -18.32
C THR A 287 -28.91 -29.09 -19.74
N ASP A 288 -30.04 -29.22 -20.43
CA ASP A 288 -30.06 -29.70 -21.83
C ASP A 288 -29.26 -28.79 -22.78
N GLN A 289 -29.15 -27.50 -22.42
CA GLN A 289 -28.35 -26.49 -23.12
C GLN A 289 -26.88 -26.40 -22.63
N GLY A 290 -26.41 -27.34 -21.79
CA GLY A 290 -25.02 -27.40 -21.32
C GLY A 290 -24.84 -27.18 -19.82
N ARG A 291 -23.81 -26.41 -19.42
CA ARG A 291 -23.51 -26.17 -17.98
C ARG A 291 -23.92 -24.75 -17.59
N LYS A 292 -24.92 -24.63 -16.73
CA LYS A 292 -25.31 -23.36 -16.12
C LYS A 292 -24.55 -23.16 -14.82
N TYR A 293 -23.67 -22.16 -14.77
CA TYR A 293 -22.90 -21.85 -13.58
C TYR A 293 -23.64 -20.89 -12.66
N TYR A 294 -23.52 -21.11 -11.35
CA TYR A 294 -24.01 -20.20 -10.31
C TYR A 294 -22.99 -20.10 -9.18
N SER A 295 -23.11 -19.07 -8.35
CA SER A 295 -22.30 -18.88 -7.16
C SER A 295 -23.13 -19.12 -5.91
N GLU A 296 -22.54 -19.79 -4.93
CA GLU A 296 -23.10 -19.97 -3.59
C GLU A 296 -22.08 -19.53 -2.54
N PRO A 297 -22.52 -19.10 -1.34
CA PRO A 297 -21.63 -18.85 -0.22
C PRO A 297 -20.76 -20.06 0.08
N ASN A 298 -19.51 -19.83 0.48
CA ASN A 298 -18.57 -20.90 0.78
C ASN A 298 -18.57 -21.22 2.29
N PRO A 299 -19.01 -22.42 2.73
CA PRO A 299 -19.01 -22.81 4.14
C PRO A 299 -17.63 -22.68 4.80
N ASN A 300 -16.56 -23.10 4.10
CA ASN A 300 -15.20 -23.03 4.62
C ASN A 300 -14.72 -21.60 4.90
N TRP A 301 -15.28 -20.60 4.21
CA TRP A 301 -14.98 -19.19 4.48
C TRP A 301 -15.73 -18.69 5.71
N MET A 302 -17.00 -19.11 5.87
CA MET A 302 -17.81 -18.79 7.04
C MET A 302 -17.24 -19.44 8.31
N GLU A 303 -16.97 -20.76 8.28
CA GLU A 303 -16.32 -21.52 9.35
C GLU A 303 -14.92 -20.99 9.67
N GLY A 304 -14.21 -20.47 8.65
CA GLY A 304 -12.89 -19.89 8.78
C GLY A 304 -12.86 -18.49 9.42
N GLY A 305 -13.98 -17.98 9.91
CA GLY A 305 -14.08 -16.64 10.50
C GLY A 305 -14.09 -15.52 9.47
N LYS A 306 -14.50 -15.80 8.23
CA LYS A 306 -14.63 -14.83 7.13
C LYS A 306 -13.34 -14.03 6.89
N PRO A 307 -12.20 -14.68 6.63
CA PRO A 307 -10.94 -13.97 6.51
C PRO A 307 -10.94 -12.95 5.36
N THR A 308 -10.26 -11.85 5.58
CA THR A 308 -10.10 -10.72 4.66
C THR A 308 -9.12 -11.04 3.53
N PRO A 309 -9.18 -10.31 2.39
CA PRO A 309 -8.16 -10.41 1.34
C PRO A 309 -6.74 -10.13 1.83
N ARG A 310 -6.58 -9.28 2.87
CA ARG A 310 -5.28 -8.99 3.48
C ARG A 310 -4.69 -10.21 4.19
N GLU A 311 -5.50 -10.91 4.97
CA GLU A 311 -5.09 -12.15 5.65
C GLU A 311 -4.80 -13.26 4.64
N GLY A 312 -5.62 -13.38 3.59
CA GLY A 312 -5.33 -14.28 2.48
C GLY A 312 -4.00 -13.94 1.79
N ASN A 313 -3.70 -12.66 1.58
CA ASN A 313 -2.41 -12.25 1.01
C ASN A 313 -1.22 -12.56 1.94
N ALA A 314 -1.38 -12.38 3.25
CA ALA A 314 -0.37 -12.76 4.25
C ALA A 314 -0.13 -14.27 4.28
N ALA A 315 -1.19 -15.07 4.14
CA ALA A 315 -1.08 -16.53 4.02
C ALA A 315 -0.35 -16.94 2.74
N LEU A 316 -0.66 -16.33 1.59
CA LEU A 316 0.09 -16.59 0.35
C LEU A 316 1.57 -16.26 0.51
N LEU A 317 1.92 -15.13 1.11
CA LEU A 317 3.31 -14.74 1.34
C LEU A 317 4.11 -15.82 2.08
N LYS A 318 3.52 -16.46 3.09
CA LYS A 318 4.15 -17.58 3.82
C LYS A 318 4.40 -18.77 2.89
N VAL A 319 3.44 -19.12 2.06
CA VAL A 319 3.57 -20.22 1.08
C VAL A 319 4.69 -19.92 0.08
N PHE A 320 4.75 -18.71 -0.46
CA PHE A 320 5.81 -18.31 -1.38
C PHE A 320 7.18 -18.36 -0.71
N ALA A 321 7.30 -17.92 0.54
CA ALA A 321 8.55 -18.02 1.31
C ALA A 321 8.98 -19.49 1.47
N SER A 322 8.05 -20.39 1.77
CA SER A 322 8.32 -21.83 1.83
C SER A 322 8.75 -22.42 0.47
N CYS A 323 8.13 -22.00 -0.63
CA CYS A 323 8.53 -22.43 -1.97
C CYS A 323 9.96 -21.97 -2.31
N ALA A 324 10.28 -20.71 -2.00
CA ALA A 324 11.62 -20.15 -2.23
C ALA A 324 12.69 -20.85 -1.38
N ALA A 325 12.41 -21.12 -0.11
CA ALA A 325 13.32 -21.84 0.78
C ALA A 325 13.58 -23.27 0.28
N TRP A 326 12.53 -23.97 -0.14
CA TRP A 326 12.65 -25.33 -0.67
C TRP A 326 13.47 -25.39 -1.96
N SER A 327 13.30 -24.43 -2.86
CA SER A 327 14.10 -24.37 -4.09
C SER A 327 15.59 -24.30 -3.77
N ARG A 328 16.00 -23.47 -2.80
CA ARG A 328 17.41 -23.39 -2.39
C ARG A 328 17.98 -24.74 -1.97
N THR A 329 17.20 -25.52 -1.23
CA THR A 329 17.59 -26.85 -0.75
C THR A 329 17.76 -27.86 -1.88
N VAL A 330 16.96 -27.76 -2.94
CA VAL A 330 16.91 -28.77 -4.01
C VAL A 330 17.81 -28.44 -5.19
N SER A 331 17.94 -27.16 -5.57
CA SER A 331 18.75 -26.74 -6.71
C SER A 331 20.13 -26.19 -6.35
N GLY A 332 20.44 -25.99 -5.06
CA GLY A 332 21.66 -25.29 -4.62
C GLY A 332 21.71 -23.80 -5.02
N ARG A 333 20.72 -23.33 -5.79
CA ARG A 333 20.54 -21.95 -6.26
C ARG A 333 19.25 -21.33 -5.68
N SER A 334 19.30 -20.02 -5.43
CA SER A 334 18.14 -19.22 -5.01
C SER A 334 17.03 -19.24 -6.06
N MET A 335 15.78 -19.45 -5.63
CA MET A 335 14.62 -19.08 -6.44
C MET A 335 14.57 -17.55 -6.50
N ASP A 336 15.06 -16.97 -7.59
CA ASP A 336 14.90 -15.54 -7.82
C ASP A 336 13.53 -15.27 -8.41
N CYS A 337 12.54 -15.15 -7.53
CA CYS A 337 11.18 -14.81 -7.90
C CYS A 337 11.10 -13.34 -8.33
N ALA A 338 10.96 -13.09 -9.62
CA ALA A 338 10.46 -11.81 -10.08
C ALA A 338 8.94 -11.76 -9.93
N TRP A 339 8.51 -10.85 -9.07
CA TRP A 339 7.10 -10.69 -8.68
C TRP A 339 6.29 -10.07 -9.82
N LEU A 340 5.36 -10.84 -10.39
CA LEU A 340 4.42 -10.35 -11.40
C LEU A 340 3.03 -10.23 -10.78
N SER A 341 2.88 -9.32 -9.82
CA SER A 341 1.58 -9.04 -9.19
C SER A 341 0.75 -8.12 -10.09
N LEU A 342 -0.19 -8.67 -10.87
CA LEU A 342 -1.09 -7.89 -11.73
C LEU A 342 -2.55 -7.76 -11.25
N THR A 343 -2.96 -8.34 -10.12
CA THR A 343 -4.37 -8.16 -9.67
C THR A 343 -4.52 -8.07 -8.15
N PRO A 344 -5.51 -7.29 -7.65
CA PRO A 344 -5.83 -7.20 -6.23
C PRO A 344 -6.66 -8.40 -5.72
N THR A 345 -6.61 -9.55 -6.38
CA THR A 345 -7.43 -10.72 -6.02
C THR A 345 -6.64 -11.75 -5.22
N ALA A 346 -7.31 -12.75 -4.64
CA ALA A 346 -6.75 -13.85 -3.83
C ALA A 346 -5.82 -14.82 -4.62
N ARG A 347 -5.14 -14.31 -5.63
CA ARG A 347 -4.22 -15.01 -6.54
C ARG A 347 -2.91 -14.23 -6.58
N ARG A 348 -1.80 -14.95 -6.43
CA ARG A 348 -0.46 -14.42 -6.67
C ARG A 348 0.21 -15.22 -7.76
N THR A 349 0.96 -14.50 -8.57
CA THR A 349 1.61 -15.02 -9.75
C THR A 349 3.09 -14.64 -9.71
N GLY A 350 3.96 -15.60 -10.00
CA GLY A 350 5.40 -15.40 -10.00
C GLY A 350 6.08 -16.32 -11.01
N ILE A 351 7.22 -15.87 -11.52
CA ILE A 351 8.14 -16.73 -12.29
C ILE A 351 9.11 -17.36 -11.30
N CYS A 352 9.34 -18.66 -11.46
CA CYS A 352 10.28 -19.43 -10.66
C CYS A 352 11.20 -20.23 -11.59
N TRP A 353 12.29 -20.73 -11.03
CA TRP A 353 13.35 -21.41 -11.79
C TRP A 353 13.80 -22.64 -11.02
N CYS A 354 14.15 -23.69 -11.75
CA CYS A 354 14.75 -24.85 -11.12
C CYS A 354 15.73 -25.53 -12.08
N SER A 355 16.87 -25.96 -11.56
CA SER A 355 17.92 -26.68 -12.28
C SER A 355 17.53 -28.09 -12.73
N ALA A 356 16.37 -28.61 -12.31
CA ALA A 356 15.89 -29.92 -12.71
C ALA A 356 14.39 -29.90 -13.07
N PRO A 357 13.99 -30.36 -14.27
CA PRO A 357 12.57 -30.53 -14.62
C PRO A 357 11.84 -31.56 -13.74
N ALA A 358 12.57 -32.52 -13.16
CA ALA A 358 12.04 -33.60 -12.32
C ALA A 358 11.55 -33.12 -10.93
N THR A 359 12.06 -31.99 -10.44
CA THR A 359 11.71 -31.42 -9.12
C THR A 359 10.47 -30.53 -9.18
N LEU A 360 9.97 -30.18 -10.37
CA LEU A 360 8.68 -29.48 -10.52
C LEU A 360 7.49 -30.29 -10.00
N GLY A 361 7.55 -31.62 -10.17
CA GLY A 361 6.55 -32.53 -9.60
C GLY A 361 6.53 -32.49 -8.07
N SER A 362 7.69 -32.37 -7.42
CA SER A 362 7.81 -32.32 -5.97
C SER A 362 7.52 -30.92 -5.37
N VAL A 363 7.81 -29.81 -6.09
CA VAL A 363 7.27 -28.47 -5.77
C VAL A 363 5.74 -28.55 -5.73
N CYS A 364 5.16 -29.07 -6.81
CA CYS A 364 3.72 -29.16 -6.99
C CYS A 364 3.07 -30.07 -5.93
N HIS A 365 3.74 -31.16 -5.53
CA HIS A 365 3.24 -32.08 -4.52
C HIS A 365 3.27 -31.48 -3.11
N ARG A 366 4.30 -30.68 -2.76
CA ARG A 366 4.37 -30.02 -1.46
C ARG A 366 3.42 -28.81 -1.35
N VAL A 367 3.16 -28.11 -2.46
CA VAL A 367 2.07 -27.10 -2.55
C VAL A 367 0.68 -27.74 -2.37
N ARG A 368 0.48 -29.02 -2.73
CA ARG A 368 -0.78 -29.75 -2.41
C ARG A 368 -0.94 -29.96 -0.91
N ASN A 369 0.13 -30.28 -0.19
CA ASN A 369 0.08 -30.51 1.26
C ASN A 369 -0.18 -29.23 2.10
N THR A 370 -0.15 -28.05 1.48
CA THR A 370 -0.52 -26.77 2.12
C THR A 370 -1.96 -26.32 1.83
N GLY A 371 -2.76 -27.11 1.10
CA GLY A 371 -4.21 -26.88 0.89
C GLY A 371 -4.58 -25.88 -0.22
N LEU A 372 -3.68 -25.59 -1.16
CA LEU A 372 -3.86 -24.59 -2.23
C LEU A 372 -4.40 -25.20 -3.54
N ARG A 373 -5.17 -24.41 -4.32
CA ARG A 373 -5.69 -24.84 -5.65
C ARG A 373 -4.75 -24.44 -6.81
N ARG A 374 -4.65 -25.34 -7.80
CA ARG A 374 -3.63 -25.39 -8.88
C ARG A 374 -3.76 -24.32 -9.98
N GLY A 375 -2.60 -23.97 -10.55
CA GLY A 375 -2.39 -23.52 -11.92
C GLY A 375 -0.89 -23.52 -12.26
N CYS A 376 -0.37 -24.59 -12.89
CA CYS A 376 1.04 -24.69 -13.31
C CYS A 376 1.09 -24.81 -14.84
N ARG A 377 1.84 -23.92 -15.51
CA ARG A 377 2.10 -24.02 -16.96
C ARG A 377 3.61 -24.01 -17.19
N ARG A 378 4.10 -24.90 -18.06
CA ARG A 378 5.40 -24.70 -18.71
C ARG A 378 5.27 -23.47 -19.61
N ALA A 379 6.27 -22.58 -19.60
CA ALA A 379 6.33 -21.51 -20.59
C ALA A 379 6.32 -22.15 -21.99
N GLY A 380 5.32 -21.79 -22.82
CA GLY A 380 5.18 -22.32 -24.19
C GLY A 380 4.38 -23.63 -24.41
N GLY A 381 3.79 -24.26 -23.38
CA GLY A 381 3.07 -25.55 -23.53
C GLY A 381 1.53 -25.48 -23.47
N HIS A 382 0.84 -26.37 -24.22
CA HIS A 382 -0.62 -26.58 -24.15
C HIS A 382 -1.12 -27.06 -22.77
N ASP A 383 -2.38 -26.74 -22.46
CA ASP A 383 -3.07 -26.86 -21.17
C ASP A 383 -3.18 -28.32 -20.68
N GLN A 384 -2.26 -28.78 -19.83
CA GLN A 384 -2.51 -30.01 -19.04
C GLN A 384 -3.32 -29.67 -17.78
N ARG A 385 -4.64 -29.56 -17.96
CA ARG A 385 -5.57 -29.67 -16.83
C ARG A 385 -5.61 -31.12 -16.36
N THR A 386 -4.75 -31.49 -15.44
CA THR A 386 -4.97 -32.71 -14.65
C THR A 386 -6.07 -32.42 -13.63
N ARG A 387 -7.16 -33.20 -13.75
CA ARG A 387 -8.37 -33.14 -12.92
C ARG A 387 -8.07 -33.11 -11.41
#